data_AF-A0A382Z1H7-F1
#
_entry.id   AF-A0A382Z1H7-F1
#
_cell.length_a   1.000
_cell.length_b   1.000
_cell.length_c   1.000
_cell.angle_alpha   90.00
_cell.angle_beta   90.00
_cell.angle_gamma   90.00
#
_symmetry.space_group_name_H-M   'P 1'
#
loop_
_entity.id
_entity.type
_entity.pdbx_description
1 polymer ?
#
loop_
_entity_poly.entity_id
_entity_poly.type
_entity_poly.pdbx_seq_one_letter_code
_entity_poly.pdbx_strand_id
1 'polypeptide(L)'
;RPVSTAKQNGTPLRWRVVEKRGEAPSGWRLCTVEEVEPLRLDIVRSLGQWWMAKLDGGKISGSGYEGKIEKGNFPELGHMVIVARTQTATNKSGDNLMGYIHDWLLIKQLEKEISAVLHPPGQPPKEE
;
A
#
# COMPACT_ATOMS: atom_id res chain seq x y z
N ARG A 1 27.76 5.81 5.10
CA ARG A 1 26.68 4.85 4.73
C ARG A 1 25.48 5.69 4.29
N PRO A 2 25.11 5.75 3.00
CA PRO A 2 23.99 6.61 2.60
C PRO A 2 22.66 5.87 2.80
N VAL A 3 21.73 6.53 3.48
CA VAL A 3 20.34 6.11 3.66
C VAL A 3 19.55 6.72 2.50
N SER A 4 19.23 5.93 1.47
CA SER A 4 18.34 6.38 0.39
C SER A 4 16.95 6.60 0.96
N THR A 5 16.60 7.86 1.14
CA THR A 5 15.28 8.30 1.58
C THR A 5 14.44 8.56 0.33
N ALA A 6 13.74 7.53 -0.16
CA ALA A 6 12.68 7.74 -1.13
C ALA A 6 11.45 8.27 -0.38
N LYS A 7 11.19 9.58 -0.52
CA LYS A 7 9.93 10.21 -0.10
C LYS A 7 8.81 9.66 -0.99
N GLN A 8 7.89 8.91 -0.41
CA GLN A 8 6.52 8.79 -0.92
C GLN A 8 5.56 8.99 0.26
N ASN A 9 4.51 9.77 0.03
CA ASN A 9 3.48 10.12 0.99
C ASN A 9 2.80 8.86 1.56
N GLY A 10 2.69 8.78 2.88
CA GLY A 10 2.35 7.57 3.62
C GLY A 10 3.57 7.08 4.39
N THR A 11 3.40 6.72 5.66
CA THR A 11 4.52 6.28 6.51
C THR A 11 5.36 5.23 5.76
N PRO A 12 6.65 5.48 5.49
CA PRO A 12 7.44 4.55 4.69
C PRO A 12 7.47 3.19 5.37
N LEU A 13 6.97 2.17 4.68
CA LEU A 13 7.03 0.79 5.14
C LEU A 13 8.51 0.47 5.40
N ARG A 14 8.86 0.29 6.67
CA ARG A 14 10.25 0.05 7.05
C ARG A 14 10.56 -1.41 6.74
N TRP A 15 11.23 -1.66 5.63
CA TRP A 15 11.65 -3.00 5.20
C TRP A 15 13.17 -3.17 5.26
N ARG A 16 13.63 -4.42 5.30
CA ARG A 16 15.04 -4.81 5.19
C ARG A 16 15.18 -6.24 4.71
N VAL A 17 16.26 -6.51 3.99
CA VAL A 17 16.71 -7.87 3.67
C VAL A 17 17.58 -8.36 4.82
N VAL A 18 17.32 -9.58 5.30
CA VAL A 18 18.14 -10.23 6.33
C VAL A 18 18.51 -11.64 5.89
N GLU A 19 19.70 -12.10 6.27
CA GLU A 19 20.07 -13.51 6.14
C GLU A 19 19.17 -14.36 7.03
N LYS A 20 18.68 -15.46 6.48
CA LYS A 20 17.86 -16.43 7.20
C LYS A 20 18.76 -17.22 8.16
N ARG A 21 18.83 -16.74 9.40
CA ARG A 21 19.36 -17.50 10.55
C ARG A 21 18.26 -18.06 11.47
N GLY A 22 16.99 -17.89 11.13
CA GLY A 22 15.87 -18.34 11.96
C GLY A 22 14.55 -17.63 11.66
N GLU A 23 13.76 -17.41 12.71
CA GLU A 23 12.49 -16.68 12.63
C GLU A 23 12.70 -15.16 12.51
N ALA A 24 11.67 -14.46 12.01
CA ALA A 24 11.70 -13.00 11.95
C ALA A 24 11.81 -12.42 13.37
N PRO A 25 12.72 -11.45 13.61
CA PRO A 25 12.88 -10.85 14.93
C PRO A 25 11.58 -10.20 15.44
N SER A 26 11.41 -10.15 16.76
CA SER A 26 10.22 -9.56 17.40
C SER A 26 9.95 -8.14 16.88
N GLY A 27 8.70 -7.85 16.55
CA GLY A 27 8.29 -6.59 15.91
C GLY A 27 8.52 -6.53 14.40
N TRP A 28 8.95 -7.63 13.76
CA TRP A 28 9.05 -7.77 12.31
C TRP A 28 8.18 -8.93 11.82
N ARG A 29 7.81 -8.90 10.55
CA ARG A 29 7.12 -9.99 9.86
C ARG A 29 7.73 -10.19 8.47
N LEU A 30 7.53 -11.36 7.86
CA LEU A 30 7.88 -11.52 6.45
C LEU A 30 7.03 -10.57 5.61
N CYS A 31 7.68 -9.95 4.62
CA CYS A 31 7.02 -9.08 3.65
C CYS A 31 6.17 -9.94 2.72
N THR A 32 4.91 -9.56 2.47
CA THR A 32 4.05 -10.28 1.52
C THR A 32 4.45 -9.95 0.08
N VAL A 33 4.04 -10.80 -0.86
CA VAL A 33 4.28 -10.55 -2.29
C VAL A 33 3.70 -9.19 -2.74
N GLU A 34 2.52 -8.83 -2.23
CA GLU A 34 1.83 -7.57 -2.56
C GLU A 34 2.59 -6.34 -2.02
N GLU A 35 3.17 -6.44 -0.82
CA GLU A 35 3.99 -5.37 -0.25
C GLU A 35 5.33 -5.21 -0.98
N VAL A 36 5.84 -6.30 -1.57
CA VAL A 36 7.11 -6.32 -2.30
C VAL A 36 7.00 -5.76 -3.70
N GLU A 37 5.88 -5.93 -4.39
CA GLU A 37 5.67 -5.41 -5.75
C GLU A 37 6.07 -3.93 -5.92
N PRO A 38 5.59 -2.98 -5.10
CA PRO A 38 5.99 -1.56 -5.22
C PRO A 38 7.44 -1.30 -4.79
N LEU A 39 8.03 -2.17 -3.97
CA LEU A 39 9.39 -2.05 -3.42
C LEU A 39 10.41 -2.89 -4.18
N ARG A 40 9.99 -3.59 -5.23
CA ARG A 40 10.77 -4.62 -5.93
C ARG A 40 12.13 -4.11 -6.35
N LEU A 41 12.18 -2.93 -6.97
CA LEU A 41 13.43 -2.38 -7.49
C LEU A 41 14.45 -2.12 -6.38
N ASP A 42 14.02 -1.52 -5.27
CA ASP A 42 14.90 -1.24 -4.14
C ASP A 42 15.33 -2.51 -3.40
N ILE A 43 14.40 -3.47 -3.22
CA ILE A 43 14.70 -4.76 -2.60
C ILE A 43 15.72 -5.52 -3.43
N VAL A 44 15.54 -5.59 -4.75
CA VAL A 44 16.45 -6.28 -5.66
C VAL A 44 17.84 -5.65 -5.64
N ARG A 45 17.90 -4.31 -5.62
CA ARG A 45 19.16 -3.58 -5.45
C ARG A 45 19.83 -3.89 -4.11
N SER A 46 19.05 -4.05 -3.05
CA SER A 46 19.55 -4.40 -1.71
C SER A 46 19.92 -5.89 -1.55
N LEU A 47 19.25 -6.78 -2.28
CA LEU A 47 19.45 -8.23 -2.23
C LEU A 47 20.72 -8.64 -2.99
N GLY A 48 21.06 -7.94 -4.06
CA GLY A 48 22.23 -8.22 -4.90
C GLY A 48 21.88 -9.07 -6.12
N GLN A 49 22.90 -9.50 -6.89
CA GLN A 49 22.67 -10.17 -8.17
C GLN A 49 22.16 -11.61 -8.04
N TRP A 50 22.79 -12.42 -7.18
CA TRP A 50 22.64 -13.89 -7.18
C TRP A 50 21.82 -14.44 -6.01
N TRP A 51 21.37 -13.56 -5.11
CA TRP A 51 20.69 -13.96 -3.89
C TRP A 51 19.18 -14.06 -4.11
N MET A 52 18.52 -14.93 -3.34
CA MET A 52 17.06 -15.09 -3.36
C MET A 52 16.55 -14.91 -1.93
N ALA A 53 15.50 -14.09 -1.79
CA ALA A 53 14.88 -13.82 -0.50
C ALA A 53 13.48 -14.42 -0.42
N LYS A 54 13.21 -15.04 0.72
CA LYS A 54 11.89 -15.55 1.10
C LYS A 54 10.94 -14.40 1.40
N LEU A 55 9.72 -14.54 0.91
CA LEU A 55 8.56 -13.69 1.20
C LEU A 55 7.46 -14.50 1.88
N ASP A 56 6.48 -13.80 2.43
CA ASP A 56 5.23 -14.42 2.85
C ASP A 56 4.40 -14.76 1.60
N GLY A 57 4.21 -16.06 1.35
CA GLY A 57 3.53 -16.57 0.16
C GLY A 57 4.37 -16.55 -1.13
N GLY A 58 5.69 -16.35 -1.06
CA GLY A 58 6.53 -16.38 -2.26
C GLY A 58 8.03 -16.20 -2.03
N LYS A 59 8.71 -15.80 -3.10
CA LYS A 59 10.13 -15.42 -3.11
C LYS A 59 10.38 -14.28 -4.09
N ILE A 60 11.48 -13.57 -3.87
CA ILE A 60 12.04 -12.60 -4.83
C ILE A 60 13.50 -12.95 -5.11
N SER A 61 13.85 -12.96 -6.40
CA SER A 61 15.22 -13.22 -6.84
C SER A 61 16.03 -11.93 -6.95
N GLY A 62 17.35 -12.06 -7.00
CA GLY A 62 18.28 -10.95 -7.19
C GLY A 62 18.26 -10.37 -8.60
N SER A 63 19.07 -9.35 -8.83
CA SER A 63 19.05 -8.60 -10.10
C SER A 63 19.60 -9.41 -11.28
N GLY A 64 20.40 -10.46 -11.05
CA GLY A 64 20.83 -11.40 -12.08
C GLY A 64 19.69 -12.27 -12.62
N TYR A 65 18.58 -12.33 -11.87
CA TYR A 65 17.32 -12.99 -12.25
C TYR A 65 16.20 -11.96 -12.42
N GLU A 66 16.55 -10.73 -12.80
CA GLU A 66 15.63 -9.61 -13.06
C GLU A 66 14.71 -9.23 -11.89
N GLY A 67 15.00 -9.67 -10.66
CA GLY A 67 14.09 -9.40 -9.57
C GLY A 67 12.76 -10.13 -9.66
N LYS A 68 12.74 -11.34 -10.24
CA LYS A 68 11.51 -12.12 -10.43
C LYS A 68 10.84 -12.44 -9.09
N ILE A 69 9.53 -12.18 -9.01
CA ILE A 69 8.70 -12.53 -7.86
C ILE A 69 7.90 -13.78 -8.23
N GLU A 70 7.99 -14.82 -7.41
CA GLU A 70 7.27 -16.08 -7.61
C GLU A 70 6.43 -16.37 -6.37
N LYS A 71 5.11 -16.57 -6.58
CA LYS A 71 4.19 -16.99 -5.53
C LYS A 71 4.36 -18.49 -5.30
N GLY A 72 4.39 -18.91 -4.04
CA GLY A 72 4.59 -20.30 -3.65
C GLY A 72 5.25 -20.45 -2.29
N ASN A 73 5.46 -21.69 -1.87
CA ASN A 73 6.14 -21.98 -0.61
C ASN A 73 7.61 -22.32 -0.86
N PHE A 74 8.50 -21.43 -0.43
CA PHE A 74 9.95 -21.59 -0.58
C PHE A 74 10.64 -21.56 0.80
N PRO A 75 10.70 -22.71 1.51
CA PRO A 75 11.24 -22.76 2.86
C PRO A 75 12.77 -22.66 2.92
N GLU A 76 13.52 -23.02 1.88
CA GLU A 76 14.99 -23.22 1.93
C GLU A 76 15.84 -22.02 1.44
N LEU A 77 15.31 -20.80 1.50
CA LEU A 77 16.05 -19.62 1.02
C LEU A 77 16.94 -19.03 2.12
N GLY A 78 18.19 -18.70 1.77
CA GLY A 78 19.19 -18.15 2.70
C GLY A 78 18.97 -16.69 3.08
N HIS A 79 18.05 -15.97 2.43
CA HIS A 79 17.65 -14.61 2.79
C HIS A 79 16.14 -14.53 2.95
N MET A 80 15.67 -13.50 3.66
CA MET A 80 14.25 -13.15 3.73
C MET A 80 14.08 -11.64 3.71
N VAL A 81 12.96 -11.18 3.15
CA VAL A 81 12.56 -9.78 3.24
C VAL A 81 11.62 -9.66 4.43
N ILE A 82 12.00 -8.83 5.39
CA ILE A 82 11.17 -8.53 6.54
C ILE A 82 10.74 -7.07 6.50
N VAL A 83 9.48 -6.86 6.85
CA VAL A 83 8.91 -5.54 7.08
C VAL A 83 8.68 -5.39 8.58
N ALA A 84 8.91 -4.19 9.11
CA ALA A 84 8.53 -3.91 10.47
C ALA A 84 7.04 -4.18 10.57
N ARG A 85 6.60 -4.87 11.63
CA ARG A 85 5.22 -4.75 12.04
C ARG A 85 5.08 -3.27 12.38
N THR A 86 4.55 -2.50 11.44
CA THR A 86 3.83 -1.33 11.84
C THR A 86 2.84 -1.90 12.85
N GLN A 87 3.01 -1.51 14.12
CA GLN A 87 1.81 -1.20 14.84
C GLN A 87 1.17 -0.15 13.94
N THR A 88 0.32 -0.59 13.01
CA THR A 88 -0.92 0.09 12.82
C THR A 88 -1.39 0.25 14.25
N ALA A 89 -1.07 1.42 14.83
CA ALA A 89 -2.05 2.14 15.58
C ALA A 89 -3.33 1.81 14.83
N THR A 90 -4.23 1.12 15.49
CA THR A 90 -5.58 1.03 15.02
C THR A 90 -6.09 2.47 15.00
N ASN A 91 -5.65 3.27 14.01
CA ASN A 91 -6.56 3.97 13.16
C ASN A 91 -7.40 2.84 12.59
N LYS A 92 -8.37 2.39 13.40
CA LYS A 92 -9.63 1.93 12.86
C LYS A 92 -9.93 2.98 11.81
N SER A 93 -9.85 2.63 10.53
CA SER A 93 -10.31 3.47 9.45
C SER A 93 -11.83 3.60 9.55
N GLY A 94 -12.32 4.15 10.66
CA GLY A 94 -13.62 4.78 10.85
C GLY A 94 -13.53 6.30 10.71
N ASP A 95 -12.32 6.87 10.57
CA ASP A 95 -12.13 8.32 10.59
C ASP A 95 -12.30 9.02 9.22
N ASN A 96 -12.71 8.32 8.16
CA ASN A 96 -13.14 8.98 6.92
C ASN A 96 -14.59 8.71 6.53
N LEU A 97 -15.41 8.09 7.39
CA LEU A 97 -16.86 8.09 7.17
C LEU A 97 -17.41 9.53 7.16
N MET A 98 -16.86 10.41 8.01
CA MET A 98 -17.23 11.83 8.00
C MET A 98 -16.79 12.55 6.72
N GLY A 99 -15.63 12.20 6.14
CA GLY A 99 -15.20 12.74 4.85
C GLY A 99 -16.17 12.36 3.72
N TYR A 100 -16.55 11.09 3.64
CA TYR A 100 -17.53 10.63 2.64
C TYR A 100 -18.94 11.18 2.88
N ILE A 101 -19.38 11.33 4.13
CA ILE A 101 -20.68 11.95 4.46
C ILE A 101 -20.67 13.44 4.09
N HIS A 102 -19.57 14.16 4.37
CA HIS A 102 -19.45 15.57 3.99
C HIS A 102 -19.45 15.77 2.47
N ASP A 103 -18.70 14.97 1.71
CA ASP A 103 -18.71 15.03 0.25
C ASP A 103 -20.10 14.69 -0.32
N TRP A 104 -20.76 13.66 0.20
CA TRP A 104 -22.11 13.29 -0.24
C TRP A 104 -23.15 14.38 0.07
N LEU A 105 -23.06 15.01 1.25
CA LEU A 105 -23.95 16.11 1.63
C LEU A 105 -23.71 17.36 0.77
N LEU A 106 -22.45 17.66 0.42
CA LEU A 106 -22.11 18.75 -0.49
C LEU A 106 -22.70 18.52 -1.88
N ILE A 107 -22.62 17.29 -2.40
CA ILE A 107 -23.21 16.90 -3.68
C ILE A 107 -24.73 17.08 -3.66
N LYS A 108 -25.40 16.62 -2.59
CA LYS A 108 -26.86 16.77 -2.44
C LYS A 108 -27.29 18.24 -2.35
N GLN A 109 -26.51 19.08 -1.68
CA GLN A 109 -26.77 20.51 -1.61
C GLN A 109 -26.56 21.18 -2.97
N LEU A 110 -25.51 20.81 -3.70
CA LEU A 110 -25.25 21.35 -5.04
C LEU A 110 -26.34 20.96 -6.04
N GLU A 111 -26.83 19.72 -6.00
CA GLU A 111 -27.98 19.27 -6.81
C GLU A 111 -29.23 20.12 -6.56
N LYS A 112 -29.49 20.48 -5.29
CA LYS A 112 -30.61 21.36 -4.91
C LYS A 112 -30.45 22.77 -5.46
N GLU A 113 -29.27 23.38 -5.33
CA GLU A 113 -29.00 24.73 -5.85
C GLU A 113 -29.13 24.76 -7.39
N ILE A 114 -28.57 23.77 -8.08
CA ILE A 114 -28.68 23.65 -9.54
C ILE A 114 -30.15 23.47 -9.96
N SER A 115 -30.91 22.65 -9.24
CA SER A 115 -32.34 22.45 -9.51
C SER A 115 -33.15 23.73 -9.31
N ALA A 116 -32.88 24.51 -8.26
CA ALA A 116 -33.56 25.77 -8.00
C ALA A 116 -33.24 26.85 -9.05
N VAL A 117 -32.04 26.83 -9.63
CA VAL A 117 -31.64 27.70 -10.75
C VAL A 117 -32.31 27.27 -12.06
N LEU A 118 -32.40 25.97 -12.33
CA LEU A 118 -33.02 25.44 -13.55
C LEU A 118 -34.56 25.49 -13.52
N HIS A 119 -35.17 25.34 -12.33
CA HIS A 119 -36.61 25.39 -12.10
C HIS A 119 -36.91 26.26 -10.87
N PRO A 120 -37.06 27.59 -11.05
CA PRO A 120 -37.36 28.47 -9.94
C PRO A 120 -38.73 28.10 -9.32
N PRO A 121 -38.83 27.92 -7.99
CA PRO A 121 -40.11 27.69 -7.34
C PRO A 121 -40.98 28.94 -7.51
N GLY A 122 -42.02 28.83 -8.34
CA GLY A 122 -42.93 29.92 -8.66
C GLY A 122 -43.18 30.17 -10.15
N GLN A 123 -42.57 29.42 -11.07
CA GLN A 123 -43.02 29.46 -12.46
C GLN A 123 -44.31 28.62 -12.61
N PRO A 124 -45.47 29.23 -12.93
CA PRO A 124 -46.65 28.46 -13.25
C PRO A 124 -46.36 27.57 -14.47
N PRO A 125 -46.96 26.37 -14.54
CA PRO A 125 -46.86 25.55 -15.74
C PRO A 125 -47.31 26.41 -16.93
N LYS A 126 -46.48 26.49 -17.96
CA LYS A 126 -46.93 27.02 -19.25
C LYS A 126 -47.95 26.02 -19.77
N GLU A 127 -49.23 26.38 -19.66
CA GLU A 127 -50.28 25.76 -20.46
C GLU A 127 -49.94 25.99 -21.93
N GLU A 128 -49.58 24.91 -22.62
CA GLU A 128 -49.71 24.77 -24.08
C GLU A 128 -50.30 23.39 -24.37
#